data_AF-F2QYZ6-F1
#
_entry.id   AF-F2QYZ6-F1
#
_cell.length_a   1.000
_cell.length_b   1.000
_cell.length_c   1.000
_cell.angle_alpha   90.00
_cell.angle_beta   90.00
_cell.angle_gamma   90.00
#
_symmetry.space_group_name_H-M   'P 1'
#
loop_
_entity.id
_entity.type
_entity.pdbx_description
1 polymer ?
#
loop_
_entity_poly.entity_id
_entity_poly.type
_entity_poly.pdbx_seq_one_letter_code
_entity_poly.pdbx_strand_id
1 'polypeptide(L)' 'MSAFTNIYNLIFKRNSTYVASVFAGAFAFQAFFDAGVTSWYEAHNRGKLWKDIKGKIGGGDEDEEDDDE' A
#
# COMPACT_ATOMS: atom_id res chain seq x y z
N MET A 1 20.63 -18.50 -20.74
CA MET A 1 20.85 -18.13 -19.32
C MET A 1 19.51 -18.07 -18.62
N SER A 2 19.46 -18.44 -17.33
CA SER A 2 18.22 -18.37 -16.52
C SER A 2 17.88 -16.93 -16.14
N ALA A 3 16.58 -16.62 -15.99
CA ALA A 3 16.10 -15.31 -15.55
C ALA A 3 16.72 -14.90 -14.20
N PHE A 4 16.87 -15.84 -13.27
CA PHE A 4 17.54 -15.59 -11.99
C PHE A 4 19.00 -15.20 -12.13
N THR A 5 19.72 -15.82 -13.07
CA THR A 5 21.12 -15.48 -13.37
C THR A 5 21.23 -14.06 -13.92
N ASN A 6 20.28 -13.63 -14.75
CA ASN A 6 20.26 -12.27 -15.30
C ASN A 6 19.98 -11.24 -14.20
N ILE A 7 18.98 -11.50 -13.34
CA ILE A 7 18.62 -10.63 -12.21
C ILE A 7 19.80 -10.49 -11.23
N TYR A 8 20.45 -11.60 -10.90
CA TYR A 8 21.62 -11.58 -10.01
C TYR A 8 22.75 -10.72 -10.58
N ASN A 9 23.10 -10.92 -11.85
CA ASN A 9 24.18 -10.16 -12.49
C ASN A 9 23.85 -8.67 -12.64
N LEU A 10 22.57 -8.31 -12.82
CA LEU A 10 22.13 -6.93 -13.00
C LEU A 10 22.01 -6.16 -11.69
N ILE A 11 21.43 -6.78 -10.65
CA ILE A 11 20.98 -6.09 -9.44
C ILE A 11 21.88 -6.44 -8.25
N PHE A 12 22.15 -7.73 -8.05
CA PHE A 12 22.70 -8.25 -6.79
C PHE A 12 24.21 -8.46 -6.77
N LYS A 13 24.88 -8.48 -7.94
CA LYS A 13 26.32 -8.79 -8.03
C LYS A 13 27.26 -7.68 -7.54
N ARG A 14 26.87 -6.41 -7.65
CA ARG A 14 27.68 -5.27 -7.20
C ARG A 14 27.01 -4.59 -6.00
N ASN A 15 27.77 -4.33 -4.94
CA ASN A 15 27.23 -3.71 -3.72
C ASN A 15 26.52 -2.38 -3.97
N SER A 16 27.06 -1.53 -4.86
CA SER A 16 26.45 -0.23 -5.18
C SER A 16 25.08 -0.37 -5.85
N THR A 17 24.93 -1.30 -6.80
CA THR A 17 23.63 -1.55 -7.45
C THR A 17 22.68 -2.28 -6.52
N TYR A 18 23.20 -3.18 -5.67
CA TYR A 18 22.43 -3.92 -4.70
C TYR A 18 21.74 -2.97 -3.70
N VAL A 19 22.51 -2.14 -2.99
CA VAL A 19 21.98 -1.23 -1.98
C VAL A 19 21.02 -0.21 -2.61
N ALA A 20 21.36 0.36 -3.77
CA ALA A 20 20.47 1.27 -4.48
C ALA A 20 19.14 0.61 -4.87
N SER A 21 19.18 -0.64 -5.32
CA SER A 21 17.98 -1.39 -5.69
C SER A 21 17.12 -1.77 -4.49
N VAL A 22 17.75 -2.07 -3.35
CA VAL A 22 17.02 -2.29 -2.09
C VAL A 22 16.29 -1.03 -1.65
N PHE A 23 16.95 0.14 -1.69
CA PHE A 23 16.28 1.40 -1.34
C PHE A 23 15.15 1.76 -2.31
N ALA A 24 15.40 1.68 -3.62
CA ALA A 24 14.36 1.94 -4.61
C ALA A 24 13.17 0.97 -4.45
N GLY A 25 13.47 -0.31 -4.22
CA GLY A 25 12.48 -1.34 -3.95
C GLY A 25 11.69 -1.07 -2.67
N ALA A 26 12.34 -0.62 -1.60
CA ALA A 26 11.69 -0.31 -0.34
C ALA A 26 10.69 0.85 -0.47
N PHE A 27 11.07 1.94 -1.13
CA PHE A 27 10.16 3.08 -1.34
C PHE A 27 8.96 2.71 -2.22
N ALA A 28 9.19 1.99 -3.31
CA ALA A 28 8.11 1.51 -4.15
C ALA A 28 7.21 0.55 -3.38
N PHE A 29 7.79 -0.45 -2.72
CA PHE A 29 7.06 -1.46 -1.95
C PHE A 29 6.21 -0.83 -0.85
N GLN A 30 6.73 0.16 -0.11
CA GLN A 30 5.99 0.81 0.96
C GLN A 30 4.64 1.36 0.48
N ALA A 31 4.64 2.12 -0.62
CA ALA A 31 3.40 2.71 -1.15
C ALA A 31 2.39 1.65 -1.60
N PHE A 32 2.84 0.64 -2.35
CA PHE A 32 1.96 -0.43 -2.83
C PHE A 32 1.45 -1.33 -1.70
N PHE A 33 2.31 -1.64 -0.74
CA PHE A 33 1.97 -2.53 0.36
C PHE A 33 0.98 -1.85 1.31
N ASP A 34 1.20 -0.58 1.66
CA ASP A 34 0.30 0.19 2.52
C ASP A 34 -1.11 0.29 1.90
N ALA A 35 -1.20 0.72 0.64
CA ALA A 35 -2.47 0.81 -0.06
C ALA A 35 -3.16 -0.56 -0.22
N GLY A 36 -2.40 -1.58 -0.61
CA GLY A 36 -2.94 -2.93 -0.86
C GLY A 36 -3.45 -3.60 0.42
N VAL A 37 -2.68 -3.55 1.50
CA VAL A 37 -3.07 -4.15 2.78
C VAL A 37 -4.21 -3.38 3.42
N THR A 38 -4.20 -2.04 3.37
CA THR A 38 -5.29 -1.22 3.87
C THR A 38 -6.58 -1.53 3.12
N SER A 39 -6.55 -1.56 1.78
CA SER A 39 -7.72 -1.91 0.98
C SER A 39 -8.28 -3.29 1.32
N TRP A 40 -7.39 -4.29 1.46
CA TRP A 40 -7.80 -5.64 1.87
C TRP A 40 -8.41 -5.64 3.28
N TYR A 41 -7.79 -4.96 4.24
CA TYR A 41 -8.25 -4.90 5.63
C TYR A 41 -9.64 -4.27 5.73
N GLU A 42 -9.86 -3.16 5.03
CA GLU A 42 -11.14 -2.46 4.99
C GLU A 42 -12.22 -3.29 4.30
N ALA A 43 -11.90 -3.93 3.18
CA ALA A 43 -12.82 -4.83 2.51
C ALA A 43 -13.21 -6.02 3.41
N HIS A 44 -12.25 -6.58 4.14
CA HIS A 44 -12.48 -7.69 5.06
C HIS A 44 -13.33 -7.31 6.27
N ASN A 45 -13.19 -6.08 6.78
CA ASN A 45 -13.88 -5.62 7.98
C ASN A 45 -15.12 -4.76 7.70
N ARG A 46 -15.53 -4.62 6.43
CA ARG A 46 -16.65 -3.78 6.00
C ARG A 46 -17.88 -3.90 6.90
N GLY A 47 -18.42 -2.75 7.31
CA GLY A 47 -19.56 -2.63 8.21
C GLY A 47 -19.19 -2.64 9.69
N LYS A 48 -17.91 -2.86 10.03
CA LYS A 48 -17.39 -2.80 11.41
C LYS A 48 -16.50 -1.60 11.67
N LEU A 49 -15.95 -0.97 10.63
CA LEU A 49 -15.04 0.16 10.81
C LEU A 49 -15.85 1.39 11.19
N TRP A 50 -15.23 2.30 11.97
CA TRP A 50 -15.84 3.58 12.32
C TRP A 50 -16.34 4.34 11.08
N LYS A 51 -15.53 4.37 10.01
CA LYS A 51 -15.91 4.97 8.73
C LYS A 51 -17.17 4.40 8.09
N ASP A 52 -17.54 3.15 8.39
CA ASP A 52 -18.75 2.52 7.86
C ASP A 52 -19.99 2.77 8.73
N ILE A 53 -19.81 3.17 9.99
CA ILE A 53 -20.89 3.27 10.99
C ILE A 53 -21.12 4.69 11.53
N LYS A 54 -20.16 5.61 11.37
CA LYS A 54 -20.23 6.99 11.88
C LYS A 54 -21.53 7.70 11.47
N GLY A 55 -21.89 7.66 10.18
CA GLY A 55 -23.11 8.29 9.66
C GLY A 55 -24.42 7.64 10.14
N LYS A 56 -24.36 6.44 10.73
CA LYS A 56 -25.55 5.74 11.26
C LYS A 56 -25.81 6.03 12.72
N ILE A 57 -24.83 6.56 13.45
CA ILE A 57 -24.88 6.71 14.91
C ILE A 57 -25.11 8.19 15.33
N GLY A 58 -24.74 9.16 14.49
CA GLY A 58 -24.82 10.59 14.82
C GLY A 58 -26.20 11.26 14.78
N GLY A 59 -27.25 10.56 14.32
CA GLY A 59 -28.47 11.23 13.82
C GLY A 59 -28.30 11.54 12.34
N GLY A 60 -29.31 11.22 11.55
CA GLY A 60 -29.21 11.06 10.10
C GLY A 60 -28.92 12.32 9.32
N ASP A 61 -28.39 12.12 8.11
CA ASP A 61 -28.35 13.05 6.99
C ASP A 61 -27.79 14.45 7.28
N GLU A 62 -26.50 14.54 7.66
CA GLU A 62 -25.73 15.78 7.46
C GLU A 62 -24.37 15.42 6.85
N ASP A 63 -24.29 15.69 5.54
CA ASP A 63 -23.14 16.17 4.77
C ASP A 63 -22.06 15.16 4.32
N GLU A 64 -22.29 14.63 3.11
CA GLU A 64 -21.25 14.24 2.16
C GLU A 64 -20.66 15.49 1.47
N GLU A 65 -20.00 16.39 2.19
CA GLU A 65 -19.10 17.40 1.59
C GLU A 65 -17.89 17.58 2.53
N ASP A 66 -16.69 17.74 1.98
CA ASP A 66 -15.41 18.01 2.66
C ASP A 66 -14.52 16.82 3.08
N ASP A 67 -14.02 16.03 2.13
CA ASP A 67 -12.72 15.33 2.33
C ASP A 67 -11.92 15.15 1.02
N ASP A 68 -12.02 16.14 0.10
CA ASP A 68 -11.11 16.31 -1.04
C ASP A 68 -10.39 17.68 -0.97
N GLU A 69 -9.47 17.83 0.00
CA GLU A 69 -8.27 18.70 -0.10
C GLU A 69 -7.01 17.97 0.36
#